data_AF-A0A519K8R5-F1
#
_entry.id   AF-A0A519K8R5-F1
#
_cell.length_a   1.000
_cell.length_b   1.000
_cell.length_c   1.000
_cell.angle_alpha   90.00
_cell.angle_beta   90.00
_cell.angle_gamma   90.00
#
_symmetry.space_group_name_H-M   'P 1'
#
loop_
_entity.id
_entity.type
_entity.pdbx_description
1 polymer ?
#
loop_
_entity_poly.entity_id
_entity_poly.type
_entity_poly.pdbx_seq_one_letter_code
_entity_poly.pdbx_strand_id
1 'polypeptide(L)'
;MDQIKRLLGLIWLGLAAAAAYFCVVEFGIPKMRTGKQEDLVFGIIMLFVLTPLISIGMAIFGWFALKGEYNSVNEEISDGI
;
A
#
# COMPACT_ATOMS: atom_id res chain seq x y z
N MET A 1 -21.09 5.66 -8.89
CA MET A 1 -20.48 4.76 -7.88
C MET A 1 -18.95 4.95 -7.79
N ASP A 2 -18.49 6.11 -8.23
CA ASP A 2 -17.09 6.33 -8.62
C ASP A 2 -16.33 7.08 -7.53
N GLN A 3 -17.04 7.86 -6.72
CA GLN A 3 -16.46 8.51 -5.55
C GLN A 3 -16.08 7.52 -4.46
N ILE A 4 -16.86 6.45 -4.25
CA ILE A 4 -16.53 5.41 -3.26
C ILE A 4 -15.23 4.70 -3.65
N LYS A 5 -15.07 4.31 -4.92
CA LYS A 5 -13.87 3.64 -5.42
C LYS A 5 -12.64 4.55 -5.34
N ARG A 6 -12.80 5.84 -5.66
CA ARG A 6 -11.74 6.85 -5.59
C ARG A 6 -11.35 7.19 -4.14
N LEU A 7 -12.34 7.28 -3.25
CA LEU A 7 -12.13 7.48 -1.80
C LEU A 7 -11.46 6.25 -1.17
N LEU A 8 -11.84 5.03 -1.58
CA LEU A 8 -11.17 3.80 -1.17
C LEU A 8 -9.70 3.81 -1.62
N GLY A 9 -9.39 4.22 -2.84
CA GLY A 9 -8.01 4.36 -3.32
C GLY A 9 -7.18 5.35 -2.50
N LEU A 10 -7.77 6.49 -2.14
CA LEU A 10 -7.12 7.50 -1.29
C LEU A 10 -6.88 6.97 0.14
N ILE A 11 -7.89 6.31 0.73
CA ILE A 11 -7.78 5.66 2.03
C ILE A 11 -6.70 4.57 1.98
N TRP A 12 -6.63 3.81 0.89
CA TRP A 12 -5.66 2.73 0.71
C TRP A 12 -4.23 3.27 0.61
N LEU A 13 -4.03 4.40 -0.06
CA LEU A 13 -2.73 5.07 -0.12
C LEU A 13 -2.31 5.61 1.26
N GLY A 14 -3.26 6.17 2.02
CA GLY A 14 -3.03 6.57 3.42
C GLY A 14 -2.68 5.39 4.33
N LEU A 15 -3.39 4.26 4.18
CA LEU A 15 -3.09 3.01 4.88
C LEU A 15 -1.72 2.44 4.47
N ALA A 16 -1.29 2.60 3.21
CA ALA A 16 0.03 2.18 2.75
C ALA A 16 1.15 2.95 3.46
N ALA A 17 0.97 4.26 3.60
CA ALA A 17 1.90 5.12 4.33
C ALA A 17 1.92 4.79 5.83
N ALA A 18 0.75 4.58 6.42
CA ALA A 18 0.63 4.18 7.83
C ALA A 18 1.26 2.80 8.10
N ALA A 19 1.03 1.83 7.22
CA ALA A 19 1.61 0.49 7.32
C ALA A 19 3.14 0.51 7.16
N ALA A 20 3.66 1.32 6.23
CA ALA A 20 5.10 1.53 6.08
C ALA A 20 5.71 2.15 7.34
N TYR A 21 5.09 3.19 7.90
CA TYR A 21 5.52 3.81 9.15
C TYR A 21 5.54 2.80 10.31
N PHE A 22 4.47 2.02 10.47
CA PHE A 22 4.37 1.00 11.51
C PHE A 22 5.41 -0.11 11.35
N CYS A 23 5.63 -0.60 10.13
CA CYS A 23 6.66 -1.61 9.85
C CYS A 23 8.07 -1.12 10.16
N VAL A 24 8.39 0.14 9.86
CA VAL A 24 9.72 0.69 10.10
C VAL A 24 9.93 1.01 11.57
N VAL A 25 9.00 1.74 12.19
CA VAL A 25 9.15 2.28 13.54
C VAL A 25 8.92 1.22 14.62
N GLU A 26 7.87 0.42 14.49
CA GLU A 26 7.47 -0.56 15.52
C GLU A 26 8.15 -1.92 15.32
N PHE A 27 8.46 -2.28 14.07
CA PHE A 27 9.02 -3.59 13.74
C PHE A 27 10.49 -3.56 13.31
N GLY A 28 10.91 -2.59 12.48
CA GLY A 28 12.26 -2.53 11.92
C GLY A 28 13.30 -2.04 12.91
N ILE A 29 13.11 -0.84 13.46
CA ILE A 29 14.05 -0.18 14.37
C ILE A 29 14.30 -0.97 15.67
N PRO A 30 13.28 -1.48 16.39
CA PRO A 30 13.52 -2.21 17.64
C PRO A 30 14.21 -3.57 17.42
N LYS A 31 13.97 -4.25 16.28
CA LYS A 31 14.70 -5.48 15.91
C LYS A 31 16.20 -5.26 15.71
N MET A 32 16.60 -4.06 15.31
CA MET A 32 18.02 -3.71 15.16
C MET A 32 18.73 -3.47 16.51
N ARG A 33 17.98 -3.30 17.62
CA ARG A 33 18.52 -2.95 18.94
C ARG A 33 18.65 -4.11 19.92
N THR A 34 18.10 -5.29 19.62
CA THR A 34 18.16 -6.47 20.52
C THR A 34 19.54 -7.14 20.57
N GLY A 35 20.48 -6.78 19.68
CA GLY A 35 21.86 -7.31 19.70
C GLY A 35 21.99 -8.77 19.25
N LYS A 36 20.89 -9.41 18.83
CA LYS A 36 20.90 -10.76 18.23
C LYS A 36 21.10 -10.64 16.72
N GLN A 37 22.05 -11.40 16.19
CA GLN A 37 22.35 -11.39 14.75
C GLN A 37 21.14 -11.83 13.90
N GLU A 38 20.34 -12.76 14.41
CA GLU A 38 19.09 -13.22 13.79
C GLU A 38 18.08 -12.07 13.64
N ASP A 39 17.87 -11.29 14.69
CA ASP A 39 16.96 -10.14 14.69
C ASP A 39 17.46 -9.01 13.80
N LEU A 40 18.79 -8.82 13.72
CA LEU A 40 19.42 -7.82 12.88
C LEU A 40 19.24 -8.12 11.38
N VAL A 41 19.44 -9.38 10.97
CA VAL A 41 19.16 -9.81 9.59
C VAL A 41 17.68 -9.68 9.27
N PHE A 42 16.80 -10.09 10.19
CA PHE A 42 15.36 -9.96 10.03
C PHE A 42 14.93 -8.47 9.91
N GLY A 43 15.51 -7.59 10.72
CA GLY A 43 15.29 -6.14 10.68
C GLY A 43 15.69 -5.51 9.34
N ILE A 44 16.85 -5.90 8.79
CA ILE A 44 17.31 -5.45 7.46
C ILE A 44 16.35 -5.91 6.37
N ILE A 45 15.92 -7.18 6.38
CA ILE A 45 14.94 -7.69 5.40
C ILE A 45 13.61 -6.95 5.53
N MET A 46 13.12 -6.73 6.74
CA MET A 46 11.90 -5.96 6.97
C MET A 46 12.00 -4.55 6.39
N LEU A 47 13.13 -3.86 6.56
CA LEU A 47 13.28 -2.45 6.19
C LEU A 47 13.59 -2.27 4.69
N PHE A 48 14.38 -3.17 4.08
CA PHE A 48 14.82 -3.07 2.69
C PHE A 48 14.04 -3.93 1.70
N VAL A 49 13.34 -4.97 2.15
CA VAL A 49 12.60 -5.88 1.27
C VAL A 49 11.12 -5.83 1.60
N LEU A 50 10.72 -6.15 2.84
CA LEU A 50 9.31 -6.31 3.18
C LEU A 50 8.55 -4.97 3.16
N THR A 51 9.10 -3.94 3.79
CA THR A 51 8.50 -2.59 3.84
C THR A 51 8.29 -2.00 2.45
N PRO A 52 9.31 -1.92 1.56
CA PRO A 52 9.09 -1.43 0.21
C PRO A 52 8.16 -2.35 -0.59
N LEU A 53 8.22 -3.67 -0.43
CA LEU A 53 7.31 -4.60 -1.13
C LEU A 53 5.84 -4.34 -0.76
N ILE A 54 5.53 -4.22 0.54
CA ILE A 54 4.16 -3.97 1.02
C ILE A 54 3.71 -2.56 0.65
N SER A 55 4.57 -1.55 0.87
CA SER A 55 4.26 -0.16 0.60
C SER A 55 4.03 0.09 -0.90
N ILE A 56 4.87 -0.47 -1.77
CA ILE A 56 4.73 -0.34 -3.22
C ILE A 56 3.51 -1.12 -3.70
N GLY A 57 3.28 -2.35 -3.24
CA GLY A 57 2.10 -3.13 -3.61
C GLY A 57 0.80 -2.41 -3.25
N MET A 58 0.72 -1.84 -2.05
CA MET A 58 -0.43 -1.04 -1.64
C MET A 58 -0.52 0.31 -2.38
N ALA A 59 0.60 0.98 -2.62
CA ALA A 59 0.62 2.25 -3.35
C ALA A 59 0.13 2.07 -4.80
N ILE A 60 0.56 1.00 -5.48
CA ILE A 60 0.10 0.64 -6.83
C ILE A 60 -1.41 0.42 -6.82
N PHE A 61 -1.93 -0.34 -5.85
CA PHE A 61 -3.36 -0.59 -5.73
C PHE A 61 -4.16 0.69 -5.48
N GLY A 62 -3.69 1.55 -4.58
CA GLY A 62 -4.30 2.86 -4.30
C GLY A 62 -4.26 3.79 -5.52
N TRP A 63 -3.14 3.78 -6.25
CA TRP A 63 -2.93 4.60 -7.45
C TRP A 63 -3.86 4.17 -8.61
N PHE A 64 -3.99 2.87 -8.88
CA PHE A 64 -4.91 2.36 -9.89
C PHE A 64 -6.38 2.64 -9.53
N ALA A 65 -6.76 2.52 -8.26
CA ALA A 65 -8.10 2.88 -7.80
C ALA A 65 -8.39 4.39 -7.97
N LEU A 66 -7.36 5.25 -7.84
CA LEU A 66 -7.44 6.70 -8.04
C LEU A 66 -7.54 7.10 -9.52
N LYS A 67 -6.87 6.35 -10.42
CA LYS A 67 -6.83 6.60 -11.86
C LYS A 67 -8.18 6.41 -12.55
N GLY A 68 -9.13 5.73 -11.91
CA GLY A 68 -10.52 5.71 -12.37
C GLY A 68 -10.76 4.94 -13.68
N GLU A 69 -9.82 4.12 -14.15
CA GLU A 69 -9.97 3.27 -15.34
C GLU A 69 -11.14 2.26 -15.22
N TYR A 70 -11.70 2.08 -14.02
CA TYR A 70 -12.91 1.28 -13.81
C TYR A 70 -14.22 1.97 -14.25
N ASN A 71 -14.16 3.21 -14.74
CA ASN A 71 -15.34 4.01 -15.13
C ASN A 71 -15.72 3.86 -16.62
N SER A 72 -14.78 3.50 -17.51
CA SER A 72 -14.97 3.64 -18.96
C SER A 72 -15.79 2.54 -19.65
N VAL A 73 -16.30 1.54 -18.92
CA VAL A 73 -17.06 0.43 -19.52
C VAL A 73 -18.59 0.64 -19.43
N ASN A 74 -19.07 1.58 -18.62
CA ASN A 74 -20.51 1.66 -18.30
C ASN A 74 -21.29 2.77 -19.03
N GLU A 75 -20.64 3.62 -19.83
CA GLU A 75 -21.35 4.65 -20.62
C GLU A 75 -21.78 4.15 -22.01
N GLU A 76 -21.09 3.18 -22.62
CA GLU A 76 -21.43 2.72 -23.99
C GLU A 76 -22.69 1.83 -24.06
N ILE A 77 -23.17 1.25 -22.95
CA ILE A 77 -24.34 0.36 -22.95
C ILE A 77 -25.66 1.12 -22.65
N SER A 78 -25.62 2.37 -22.14
CA SER A 78 -26.84 3.13 -21.83
C SER A 78 -27.33 4.04 -22.95
N ASP A 79 -26.51 4.33 -23.97
CA ASP A 79 -26.89 5.14 -25.14
C ASP A 79 -27.26 4.30 -26.38
N GLY A 80 -27.34 2.96 -26.22
CA GLY A 80 -27.52 2.00 -27.31
C GLY A 80 -28.74 1.09 -27.23
N ILE A 81 -29.68 1.29 -26.29
CA ILE A 81 -31.00 0.63 -26.26
C ILE A 81 -32.07 1.62 -25.79
#